data_AF-A0A7J3WNH9-F1
#
_entry.id   AF-A0A7J3WNH9-F1
#
_cell.length_a   1.000
_cell.length_b   1.000
_cell.length_c   1.000
_cell.angle_alpha   90.00
_cell.angle_beta   90.00
_cell.angle_gamma   90.00
#
_symmetry.space_group_name_H-M   'P 1'
#
loop_
_entity.id
_entity.type
_entity.pdbx_description
1 polymer ?
#
loop_
_entity_poly.entity_id
_entity_poly.type
_entity_poly.pdbx_seq_one_letter_code
_entity_poly.pdbx_strand_id
1 'polypeptide(L)'
;MPRKPSKFSDEQLLELYDQGLTDREIAEGLGVSQAAVNYRRCKLGLKTNFKRAGVGDKIIAALCNEGLTDKEIASVLGVTQSTVNYRRERLGLKSNYVRTKFTDEDFLRLYHESLPDKEIASILQVTPAAVNYRRERLGLRSNSTAIDMTEFSALYYKGYDVERIADEMSVSLAKVTEAKQLIDMNGHHAFARQEGI
;
A
#
# COMPACT_ATOMS: atom_id res chain seq x y z
N MET A 1 53.16 14.32 -9.63
CA MET A 1 53.39 12.87 -9.77
C MET A 1 53.01 12.43 -11.18
N PRO A 2 53.82 11.63 -11.88
CA PRO A 2 53.44 11.11 -13.20
C PRO A 2 52.24 10.16 -13.06
N ARG A 3 51.32 10.18 -14.04
CA ARG A 3 50.18 9.24 -14.06
C ARG A 3 50.71 7.81 -14.21
N LYS A 4 50.18 6.90 -13.39
CA LYS A 4 50.49 5.47 -13.48
C LYS A 4 50.08 4.98 -14.88
N PRO A 5 50.93 4.20 -15.57
CA PRO A 5 50.62 3.69 -16.90
C PRO A 5 49.35 2.83 -16.89
N SER A 6 48.59 2.88 -17.99
CA SER A 6 47.38 2.06 -18.17
C SER A 6 47.73 0.58 -18.07
N LYS A 7 46.84 -0.22 -17.48
CA LYS A 7 47.02 -1.67 -17.34
C LYS A 7 46.82 -2.45 -18.65
N PHE A 8 46.20 -1.83 -19.64
CA PHE A 8 45.93 -2.39 -20.96
C PHE A 8 46.02 -1.30 -22.03
N SER A 9 46.32 -1.68 -23.27
CA SER A 9 46.38 -0.77 -24.42
C SER A 9 45.01 -0.59 -25.08
N ASP A 10 44.88 0.47 -25.88
CA ASP A 10 43.64 0.72 -26.62
C ASP A 10 43.44 -0.38 -27.70
N GLU A 11 44.50 -0.94 -28.28
CA GLU A 11 44.40 -2.08 -29.22
C GLU A 11 43.80 -3.33 -28.55
N GLN A 12 44.24 -3.68 -27.33
CA GLN A 12 43.71 -4.83 -26.60
C GLN A 12 42.21 -4.67 -26.29
N LEU A 13 41.77 -3.45 -25.97
CA LEU A 13 40.35 -3.18 -25.76
C LEU A 13 39.57 -3.29 -27.07
N LEU A 14 40.08 -2.73 -28.16
CA LEU A 14 39.41 -2.74 -29.47
C LEU A 14 39.23 -4.16 -30.00
N GLU A 15 40.25 -5.01 -29.88
CA GLU A 15 40.18 -6.42 -30.31
C GLU A 15 39.05 -7.18 -29.59
N LEU A 16 38.97 -7.06 -28.27
CA LEU A 16 37.92 -7.70 -27.47
C LEU A 16 36.55 -7.06 -27.69
N TYR A 17 36.51 -5.74 -27.95
CA TYR A 17 35.29 -5.01 -28.26
C TYR A 17 34.70 -5.43 -29.62
N ASP A 18 35.53 -5.61 -30.64
CA ASP A 18 35.11 -6.01 -31.98
C ASP A 18 34.60 -7.46 -32.02
N GLN A 19 35.02 -8.29 -31.06
CA GLN A 19 34.42 -9.61 -30.80
C GLN A 19 33.01 -9.53 -30.18
N GLY A 20 32.51 -8.34 -29.88
CA GLY A 20 31.17 -8.11 -29.33
C GLY A 20 31.06 -8.31 -27.82
N LEU A 21 32.19 -8.43 -27.12
CA LEU A 21 32.21 -8.62 -25.66
C LEU A 21 31.73 -7.38 -24.91
N THR A 22 31.09 -7.59 -23.77
CA THR A 22 30.63 -6.53 -22.87
C THR A 22 31.78 -5.98 -22.02
N ASP A 23 31.62 -4.75 -21.49
CA ASP A 23 32.62 -4.13 -20.60
C ASP A 23 33.02 -5.03 -19.41
N ARG A 24 32.13 -5.94 -18.97
CA ARG A 24 32.40 -6.89 -17.89
C ARG A 24 33.33 -8.01 -18.34
N GLU A 25 33.03 -8.63 -19.48
CA GLU A 25 33.83 -9.73 -20.04
C GLU A 25 35.22 -9.25 -20.46
N ILE A 26 35.30 -8.05 -21.04
CA ILE A 26 36.58 -7.40 -21.36
C ILE A 26 37.39 -7.16 -20.09
N ALA A 27 36.75 -6.69 -19.01
CA ALA A 27 37.43 -6.44 -17.74
C ALA A 27 37.95 -7.72 -17.08
N GLU A 28 37.19 -8.80 -17.15
CA GLU A 28 37.61 -10.13 -16.70
C GLU A 28 38.80 -10.65 -17.52
N GLY A 29 38.75 -10.54 -18.85
CA GLY A 29 39.84 -10.97 -19.74
C GLY A 29 41.15 -10.18 -19.57
N LEU A 30 41.06 -8.89 -19.24
CA LEU A 30 42.21 -8.01 -19.04
C LEU A 30 42.67 -7.89 -17.58
N GLY A 31 41.98 -8.53 -16.62
CA GLY A 31 42.32 -8.44 -15.20
C GLY A 31 42.18 -7.03 -14.60
N VAL A 32 41.18 -6.27 -15.06
CA VAL A 32 40.91 -4.89 -14.62
C VAL A 32 39.47 -4.73 -14.12
N SER A 33 39.14 -3.54 -13.62
CA SER A 33 37.75 -3.24 -13.24
C SER A 33 36.89 -2.90 -14.45
N GLN A 34 35.62 -3.28 -14.40
CA GLN A 34 34.62 -2.89 -15.42
C GLN A 34 34.58 -1.36 -15.62
N ALA A 35 34.74 -0.58 -14.55
CA ALA A 35 34.78 0.88 -14.63
C ALA A 35 35.96 1.41 -15.45
N ALA A 36 37.13 0.75 -15.40
CA ALA A 36 38.29 1.14 -16.20
C ALA A 36 38.05 0.91 -17.70
N VAL A 37 37.47 -0.24 -18.06
CA VAL A 37 37.07 -0.54 -19.45
C VAL A 37 35.99 0.43 -19.90
N ASN A 38 34.95 0.66 -19.10
CA ASN A 38 33.87 1.59 -19.41
C ASN A 38 34.37 3.01 -19.67
N TYR A 39 35.24 3.52 -18.78
CA TYR A 39 35.88 4.82 -18.94
C TYR A 39 36.67 4.88 -20.25
N ARG A 40 37.45 3.84 -20.56
CA ARG A 40 38.32 3.87 -21.73
C ARG A 40 37.53 3.71 -23.04
N ARG A 41 36.55 2.82 -23.09
CA ARG A 41 35.55 2.68 -24.17
C ARG A 41 34.84 4.00 -24.46
N CYS A 42 34.36 4.70 -23.42
CA CYS A 42 33.73 6.01 -23.55
C CYS A 42 34.69 7.08 -24.09
N LYS A 43 35.96 7.06 -23.66
CA LYS A 43 37.00 7.97 -24.18
C LYS A 43 37.32 7.74 -25.66
N LEU A 44 37.14 6.51 -26.15
CA LEU A 44 37.28 6.14 -27.56
C LEU A 44 35.99 6.37 -28.36
N GLY A 45 34.91 6.87 -27.74
CA GLY A 45 33.64 7.16 -28.42
C GLY A 45 32.83 5.92 -28.81
N LEU A 46 33.19 4.74 -28.30
CA LEU A 46 32.53 3.47 -28.62
C LEU A 46 31.21 3.35 -27.84
N LYS A 47 30.19 2.75 -28.46
CA LYS A 47 28.93 2.41 -27.78
C LYS A 47 29.14 1.20 -26.87
N THR A 48 28.17 0.85 -26.04
CA THR A 48 28.26 -0.38 -25.24
C THR A 48 27.78 -1.57 -26.07
N ASN A 49 28.51 -2.69 -26.00
CA ASN A 49 28.06 -3.98 -26.54
C ASN A 49 27.01 -4.65 -25.63
N PHE A 50 26.77 -4.11 -24.44
CA PHE A 50 25.76 -4.64 -23.54
C PHE A 50 24.37 -4.46 -24.14
N LYS A 51 23.80 -5.55 -24.64
CA LYS A 51 22.38 -5.65 -24.95
C LYS A 51 21.66 -6.03 -23.68
N ARG A 52 20.81 -5.14 -23.15
CA ARG A 52 19.84 -5.54 -22.11
C ARG A 52 19.01 -6.69 -22.69
N ALA A 53 19.14 -7.88 -22.12
CA ALA A 53 18.18 -8.96 -22.35
C ALA A 53 16.80 -8.42 -21.97
N GLY A 54 15.99 -8.12 -22.97
CA GLY A 54 14.61 -7.77 -22.74
C GLY A 54 13.90 -9.02 -22.27
N VAL A 55 13.45 -9.05 -21.01
CA VAL A 55 12.17 -9.72 -20.74
C VAL A 55 11.23 -9.19 -21.81
N GLY A 56 10.75 -10.06 -22.69
CA GLY A 56 10.10 -9.63 -23.92
C GLY A 56 8.92 -8.74 -23.57
N ASP A 57 8.94 -7.48 -24.00
CA ASP A 57 7.82 -6.55 -23.77
C ASP A 57 6.49 -7.14 -24.26
N LYS A 58 6.56 -8.01 -25.29
CA LYS A 58 5.44 -8.86 -25.75
C LYS A 58 4.90 -9.82 -24.68
N ILE A 59 5.77 -10.45 -23.91
CA ILE A 59 5.41 -11.36 -22.82
C ILE A 59 4.76 -10.57 -21.68
N ILE A 60 5.31 -9.41 -21.32
CA ILE A 60 4.70 -8.53 -20.31
C ILE A 60 3.32 -8.09 -20.78
N ALA A 61 3.19 -7.65 -22.04
CA ALA A 61 1.90 -7.25 -22.60
C ALA A 61 0.87 -8.40 -22.61
N ALA A 62 1.28 -9.61 -22.99
CA ALA A 62 0.42 -10.78 -22.96
C ALA A 62 -0.07 -11.10 -21.55
N LEU A 63 0.84 -11.18 -20.57
CA LEU A 63 0.48 -11.48 -19.18
C LEU A 63 -0.37 -10.36 -18.54
N CYS A 64 -0.12 -9.09 -18.89
CA CYS A 64 -1.00 -7.99 -18.49
C CYS A 64 -2.40 -8.14 -19.10
N ASN A 65 -2.52 -8.52 -20.37
CA ASN A 65 -3.82 -8.73 -21.01
C ASN A 65 -4.57 -9.96 -20.45
N GLU A 66 -3.83 -10.94 -19.91
CA GLU A 66 -4.39 -12.07 -19.15
C GLU A 66 -4.84 -11.68 -17.72
N GLY A 67 -4.64 -10.41 -17.31
CA GLY A 67 -5.12 -9.88 -16.04
C GLY A 67 -4.11 -9.99 -14.88
N LEU A 68 -2.89 -10.48 -15.11
CA LEU A 68 -1.89 -10.59 -14.06
C LEU A 68 -1.42 -9.20 -13.60
N THR A 69 -1.15 -9.09 -12.30
CA THR A 69 -0.56 -7.92 -11.67
C THR A 69 0.95 -7.85 -11.91
N ASP A 70 1.53 -6.64 -11.80
CA ASP A 70 2.98 -6.43 -11.94
C ASP A 70 3.81 -7.37 -11.03
N LYS A 71 3.26 -7.74 -9.86
CA LYS A 71 3.91 -8.64 -8.90
C LYS A 71 3.90 -10.10 -9.39
N GLU A 72 2.79 -10.57 -9.93
CA GLU A 72 2.67 -11.93 -10.47
C GLU A 72 3.55 -12.09 -11.71
N ILE A 73 3.51 -11.11 -12.62
CA ILE A 73 4.36 -11.08 -13.81
C ILE A 73 5.85 -11.11 -13.41
N ALA A 74 6.22 -10.34 -12.39
CA ALA A 74 7.60 -10.33 -11.88
C ALA A 74 8.03 -11.70 -11.35
N SER A 75 7.13 -12.40 -10.64
CA SER A 75 7.37 -13.76 -10.17
C SER A 75 7.50 -14.76 -11.32
N VAL A 76 6.65 -14.68 -12.34
CA VAL A 76 6.69 -15.55 -13.53
C VAL A 76 7.98 -15.36 -14.32
N LEU A 77 8.45 -14.11 -14.44
CA LEU A 77 9.60 -13.74 -15.28
C LEU A 77 10.93 -13.70 -14.52
N GLY A 78 10.93 -13.98 -13.21
CA GLY A 78 12.13 -13.96 -12.38
C GLY A 78 12.79 -12.57 -12.29
N VAL A 79 12.00 -11.50 -12.33
CA VAL A 79 12.47 -10.11 -12.26
C VAL A 79 11.84 -9.35 -11.10
N THR A 80 12.28 -8.10 -10.89
CA THR A 80 11.67 -7.24 -9.89
C THR A 80 10.35 -6.65 -10.38
N GLN A 81 9.41 -6.44 -9.45
CA GLN A 81 8.13 -5.76 -9.73
C GLN A 81 8.35 -4.39 -10.39
N SER A 82 9.34 -3.62 -9.93
CA SER A 82 9.67 -2.31 -10.51
C SER A 82 10.10 -2.40 -11.98
N THR A 83 10.73 -3.50 -12.39
CA THR A 83 11.11 -3.73 -13.80
C THR A 83 9.88 -3.92 -14.67
N VAL A 84 8.91 -4.71 -14.19
CA VAL A 84 7.64 -4.92 -14.90
C VAL A 84 6.84 -3.62 -14.96
N ASN A 85 6.72 -2.93 -13.83
CA ASN A 85 6.00 -1.66 -13.73
C ASN A 85 6.52 -0.61 -14.72
N TYR A 86 7.85 -0.39 -14.75
CA TYR A 86 8.49 0.51 -15.70
C TYR A 86 8.21 0.14 -17.16
N ARG A 87 8.24 -1.16 -17.49
CA ARG A 87 7.99 -1.63 -18.86
C ARG A 87 6.52 -1.53 -19.24
N ARG A 88 5.59 -1.91 -18.35
CA ARG A 88 4.15 -1.76 -18.50
C ARG A 88 3.80 -0.31 -18.83
N GLU A 89 4.36 0.65 -18.09
CA GLU A 89 4.12 2.08 -18.32
C GLU A 89 4.67 2.56 -19.66
N ARG A 90 5.86 2.12 -20.05
CA ARG A 90 6.42 2.42 -21.38
C ARG A 90 5.59 1.85 -22.53
N LEU A 91 4.85 0.77 -22.28
CA LEU A 91 3.93 0.16 -23.25
C LEU A 91 2.52 0.78 -23.21
N GLY A 92 2.26 1.74 -22.31
CA GLY A 92 0.94 2.38 -22.16
C GLY A 92 -0.13 1.47 -21.58
N LEU A 93 0.24 0.36 -20.94
CA LEU A 93 -0.70 -0.61 -20.38
C LEU A 93 -1.17 -0.18 -18.99
N LYS A 94 -2.46 -0.39 -18.69
CA LYS A 94 -3.02 -0.11 -17.36
C LYS A 94 -2.54 -1.15 -16.35
N SER A 95 -2.40 -0.75 -15.10
CA SER A 95 -2.11 -1.68 -14.00
C SER A 95 -3.36 -2.51 -13.68
N ASN A 96 -3.19 -3.81 -13.56
CA ASN A 96 -4.23 -4.73 -13.07
C ASN A 96 -4.28 -4.77 -11.53
N TYR A 97 -3.43 -3.99 -10.85
CA TYR A 97 -3.45 -3.93 -9.39
C TYR A 97 -4.72 -3.22 -8.90
N VAL A 98 -5.60 -3.98 -8.25
CA VAL A 98 -6.76 -3.44 -7.55
C VAL A 98 -6.38 -3.19 -6.09
N ARG A 99 -6.45 -1.92 -5.67
CA ARG A 99 -6.09 -1.49 -4.30
C ARG A 99 -7.17 -1.82 -3.27
N THR A 100 -8.42 -1.94 -3.70
CA THR A 100 -9.57 -2.07 -2.80
C THR A 100 -10.04 -3.52 -2.70
N LYS A 101 -9.98 -4.08 -1.50
CA LYS A 101 -10.50 -5.43 -1.20
C LYS A 101 -12.04 -5.51 -1.20
N PHE A 102 -12.71 -4.37 -1.16
CA PHE A 102 -14.18 -4.24 -1.12
C PHE A 102 -14.61 -2.89 -1.71
N THR A 103 -15.83 -2.85 -2.26
CA THR A 103 -16.47 -1.66 -2.83
C THR A 103 -17.21 -0.84 -1.76
N ASP A 104 -17.65 0.38 -2.09
CA ASP A 104 -18.48 1.16 -1.17
C ASP A 104 -19.85 0.48 -0.99
N GLU A 105 -20.36 -0.16 -2.04
CA GLU A 105 -21.59 -0.94 -2.04
C GLU A 105 -21.51 -2.16 -1.10
N ASP A 106 -20.39 -2.91 -1.14
CA ASP A 106 -20.16 -4.05 -0.24
C ASP A 106 -20.19 -3.61 1.23
N PHE A 107 -19.54 -2.48 1.52
CA PHE A 107 -19.49 -1.91 2.87
C PHE A 107 -20.85 -1.39 3.32
N LEU A 108 -21.54 -0.60 2.48
CA LEU A 108 -22.82 0.02 2.83
C LEU A 108 -23.91 -1.02 3.10
N ARG A 109 -23.92 -2.13 2.36
CA ARG A 109 -24.82 -3.26 2.61
C ARG A 109 -24.69 -3.77 4.05
N LEU A 110 -23.47 -4.07 4.48
CA LEU A 110 -23.19 -4.57 5.83
C LEU A 110 -23.40 -3.51 6.91
N TYR A 111 -23.10 -2.25 6.59
CA TYR A 111 -23.33 -1.12 7.48
C TYR A 111 -24.82 -0.90 7.77
N HIS A 112 -25.69 -1.03 6.76
CA HIS A 112 -27.14 -0.89 6.93
C HIS A 112 -27.80 -2.06 7.67
N GLU A 113 -27.09 -3.18 7.83
CA GLU A 113 -27.47 -4.26 8.76
C GLU A 113 -27.09 -3.93 10.23
N SER A 114 -26.66 -2.68 10.49
CA SER A 114 -26.24 -2.19 11.81
C SER A 114 -25.04 -2.93 12.41
N LEU A 115 -24.21 -3.57 11.57
CA LEU A 115 -23.02 -4.29 12.02
C LEU A 115 -21.91 -3.30 12.43
N PRO A 116 -21.15 -3.60 13.51
CA PRO A 116 -20.01 -2.79 13.91
C PRO A 116 -18.82 -2.96 12.94
N ASP A 117 -17.96 -1.94 12.83
CA ASP A 117 -16.79 -1.92 11.93
C ASP A 117 -15.92 -3.19 12.02
N LYS A 118 -15.80 -3.76 13.22
CA LYS A 118 -15.00 -4.98 13.47
C LYS A 118 -15.61 -6.22 12.81
N GLU A 119 -16.94 -6.35 12.84
CA GLU A 119 -17.65 -7.45 12.21
C GLU A 119 -17.64 -7.31 10.69
N ILE A 120 -17.91 -6.09 10.20
CA ILE A 120 -17.77 -5.74 8.78
C ILE A 120 -16.36 -6.07 8.28
N ALA A 121 -15.31 -5.74 9.05
CA ALA A 121 -13.93 -6.04 8.67
C ALA A 121 -13.66 -7.54 8.55
N SER A 122 -14.27 -8.33 9.43
CA SER A 122 -14.14 -9.79 9.43
C SER A 122 -14.82 -10.38 8.19
N ILE A 123 -16.03 -9.90 7.84
CA ILE A 123 -16.79 -10.32 6.65
C ILE A 123 -16.05 -9.95 5.36
N LEU A 124 -15.52 -8.73 5.28
CA LEU A 124 -14.79 -8.21 4.12
C LEU A 124 -13.31 -8.66 4.08
N GLN A 125 -12.86 -9.43 5.06
CA GLN A 125 -11.47 -9.92 5.19
C GLN A 125 -10.42 -8.79 5.10
N VAL A 126 -10.71 -7.69 5.78
CA VAL A 126 -9.87 -6.50 5.90
C VAL A 126 -9.57 -6.18 7.36
N THR A 127 -8.71 -5.19 7.59
CA THR A 127 -8.47 -4.71 8.95
C THR A 127 -9.61 -3.81 9.42
N PRO A 128 -9.95 -3.78 10.72
CA PRO A 128 -10.93 -2.83 11.28
C PRO A 128 -10.60 -1.37 10.95
N ALA A 129 -9.31 -1.02 10.92
CA ALA A 129 -8.85 0.32 10.53
C ALA A 129 -9.24 0.68 9.08
N ALA A 130 -9.24 -0.27 8.15
CA ALA A 130 -9.64 -0.02 6.76
C ALA A 130 -11.15 0.26 6.65
N VAL A 131 -11.97 -0.42 7.46
CA VAL A 131 -13.41 -0.17 7.54
C VAL A 131 -13.71 1.16 8.23
N ASN A 132 -13.06 1.43 9.37
CA ASN A 132 -13.17 2.71 10.08
C ASN A 132 -12.82 3.89 9.16
N TYR A 133 -11.68 3.82 8.47
CA TYR A 133 -11.28 4.83 7.48
C TYR A 133 -12.33 5.00 6.39
N ARG A 134 -12.90 3.89 5.88
CA ARG A 134 -13.94 3.95 4.86
C ARG A 134 -15.20 4.64 5.37
N ARG A 135 -15.66 4.27 6.57
CA ARG A 135 -16.83 4.82 7.24
C ARG A 135 -16.68 6.33 7.47
N GLU A 136 -15.53 6.75 7.99
CA GLU A 136 -15.21 8.17 8.22
C GLU A 136 -15.18 8.97 6.91
N ARG A 137 -14.58 8.40 5.85
CA ARG A 137 -14.55 9.03 4.53
C ARG A 137 -15.96 9.20 3.93
N LEU A 138 -16.89 8.32 4.28
CA LEU A 138 -18.29 8.40 3.88
C LEU A 138 -19.15 9.26 4.83
N GLY A 139 -18.56 9.83 5.89
CA GLY A 139 -19.26 10.69 6.85
C GLY A 139 -20.25 9.94 7.77
N LEU A 140 -20.07 8.63 7.94
CA LEU A 140 -21.00 7.78 8.69
C LEU A 140 -20.58 7.60 10.16
N ARG A 141 -21.58 7.56 11.05
CA ARG A 141 -21.37 7.30 12.48
C ARG A 141 -21.02 5.84 12.71
N SER A 142 -20.27 5.56 13.77
CA SER A 142 -19.92 4.17 14.13
C SER A 142 -21.16 3.43 14.61
N ASN A 143 -21.42 2.23 14.07
CA ASN A 143 -22.38 1.26 14.61
C ASN A 143 -21.82 0.57 15.88
N SER A 144 -21.17 1.35 16.75
CA SER A 144 -20.43 0.85 17.89
C SER A 144 -21.32 0.01 18.81
N THR A 145 -20.75 -1.06 19.37
CA THR A 145 -21.39 -1.80 20.45
C THR A 145 -21.45 -0.97 21.73
N ALA A 146 -20.52 -0.03 21.93
CA ALA A 146 -20.48 0.87 23.06
C ALA A 146 -21.34 2.12 22.84
N ILE A 147 -22.11 2.48 23.86
CA ILE A 147 -22.89 3.72 23.92
C ILE A 147 -21.95 4.93 23.99
N ASP A 148 -22.31 6.01 23.31
CA ASP A 148 -21.68 7.31 23.52
C ASP A 148 -22.02 7.80 24.93
N MET A 149 -21.07 7.68 25.86
CA MET A 149 -21.27 8.05 27.26
C MET A 149 -21.52 9.54 27.46
N THR A 150 -21.08 10.40 26.53
CA THR A 150 -21.34 11.85 26.60
C THR A 150 -22.81 12.14 26.29
N GLU A 151 -23.33 11.57 25.20
CA GLU A 151 -24.74 11.69 24.81
C GLU A 151 -25.67 11.02 25.85
N PHE A 152 -25.31 9.82 26.31
CA PHE A 152 -26.03 9.11 27.37
C PHE A 152 -26.10 9.93 28.66
N SER A 153 -24.97 10.47 29.14
CA SER A 153 -24.94 11.29 30.36
C SER A 153 -25.83 12.52 30.25
N ALA A 154 -25.82 13.20 29.09
CA ALA A 154 -26.64 14.39 28.88
C ALA A 154 -28.14 14.08 28.99
N LEU A 155 -28.60 12.97 28.40
CA LEU A 155 -30.00 12.54 28.49
C LEU A 155 -30.36 12.03 29.89
N TYR A 156 -29.46 11.27 30.52
CA TYR A 156 -29.64 10.75 31.88
C TYR A 156 -29.80 11.89 32.91
N TYR A 157 -28.92 12.90 32.89
CA TYR A 157 -29.01 14.05 33.78
C TYR A 157 -30.16 15.01 33.45
N LYS A 158 -30.74 14.92 32.24
CA LYS A 158 -32.02 15.57 31.89
C LYS A 158 -33.23 14.87 32.52
N GLY A 159 -33.02 13.73 33.19
CA GLY A 159 -34.04 12.95 33.90
C GLY A 159 -34.80 11.98 33.00
N TYR A 160 -34.24 11.60 31.84
CA TYR A 160 -34.88 10.62 30.96
C TYR A 160 -34.67 9.22 31.54
N ASP A 161 -35.69 8.37 31.46
CA ASP A 161 -35.57 6.96 31.82
C ASP A 161 -34.79 6.17 30.76
N VAL A 162 -34.35 4.97 31.13
CA VAL A 162 -33.46 4.16 30.27
C VAL A 162 -34.16 3.71 28.99
N GLU A 163 -35.49 3.56 29.02
CA GLU A 163 -36.33 3.26 27.86
C GLU A 163 -36.32 4.41 26.86
N ARG A 164 -36.59 5.64 27.31
CA ARG A 164 -36.59 6.82 26.46
C ARG A 164 -35.19 7.13 25.91
N ILE A 165 -34.15 6.88 26.69
CA ILE A 165 -32.76 7.06 26.24
C ILE A 165 -32.40 6.03 25.17
N ALA A 166 -32.86 4.78 25.31
CA ALA A 166 -32.64 3.73 24.31
C ALA A 166 -33.28 4.09 22.96
N ASP A 167 -34.51 4.60 23.00
CA ASP A 167 -35.21 5.06 21.80
C ASP A 167 -34.52 6.26 21.15
N GLU A 168 -34.19 7.30 21.94
CA GLU A 168 -33.56 8.53 21.43
C GLU A 168 -32.18 8.26 20.80
N MET A 169 -31.39 7.40 21.44
CA MET A 169 -30.06 7.02 20.95
C MET A 169 -30.11 5.89 19.90
N SER A 170 -31.30 5.34 19.63
CA SER A 170 -31.50 4.19 18.74
C SER A 170 -30.58 3.00 19.08
N VAL A 171 -30.43 2.70 20.38
CA VAL A 171 -29.63 1.60 20.91
C VAL A 171 -30.49 0.66 21.76
N SER A 172 -30.03 -0.57 22.00
CA SER A 172 -30.82 -1.50 22.81
C SER A 172 -30.89 -1.08 24.29
N LEU A 173 -32.04 -1.32 24.92
CA LEU A 173 -32.28 -1.07 26.34
C LEU A 173 -31.21 -1.72 27.25
N ALA A 174 -30.74 -2.91 26.89
CA ALA A 174 -29.70 -3.63 27.63
C ALA A 174 -28.39 -2.82 27.70
N LYS A 175 -28.00 -2.16 26.61
CA LYS A 175 -26.81 -1.30 26.58
C LYS A 175 -27.00 -0.08 27.47
N VAL A 176 -28.16 0.58 27.40
CA VAL A 176 -28.45 1.77 28.21
C VAL A 176 -28.43 1.44 29.70
N THR A 177 -28.90 0.25 30.05
CA THR A 177 -28.86 -0.27 31.42
C THR A 177 -27.42 -0.49 31.90
N GLU A 178 -26.55 -1.05 31.06
CA GLU A 178 -25.11 -1.21 31.35
C GLU A 178 -24.41 0.15 31.50
N ALA A 179 -24.70 1.12 30.62
CA ALA A 179 -24.18 2.48 30.72
C ALA A 179 -24.63 3.19 32.01
N LYS A 180 -25.90 3.00 32.42
CA LYS A 180 -26.42 3.51 33.69
C LYS A 180 -25.67 2.93 34.89
N GLN A 181 -25.46 1.61 34.90
CA GLN A 181 -24.69 0.95 35.97
C GLN A 181 -23.27 1.52 36.08
N LEU A 182 -22.60 1.76 34.96
CA LEU A 182 -21.26 2.35 34.93
C LEU A 182 -21.22 3.78 35.48
N ILE A 183 -22.22 4.63 35.17
CA ILE A 183 -22.31 5.98 35.74
C ILE A 183 -22.59 5.93 37.25
N ASP A 184 -23.55 5.10 37.66
CA ASP A 184 -23.95 4.98 39.06
C ASP A 184 -22.80 4.41 39.92
N MET A 185 -22.00 3.48 39.38
CA MET A 185 -20.83 2.89 40.06
C MET A 185 -19.64 3.85 40.19
N ASN A 186 -19.41 4.72 39.20
CA ASN A 186 -18.27 5.63 39.17
C ASN A 186 -18.52 6.97 39.90
N GLY A 187 -19.73 7.19 40.43
CA GLY A 187 -20.08 8.24 41.39
C GLY A 187 -19.81 9.68 40.95
N HIS A 188 -20.86 10.42 40.57
CA HIS A 188 -21.00 11.91 40.56
C HIS A 188 -19.78 12.81 40.26
N HIS A 189 -18.79 12.35 39.51
CA HIS A 189 -17.63 13.16 39.15
C HIS A 189 -17.26 12.89 37.70
N ALA A 190 -17.53 13.85 36.82
CA ALA A 190 -16.54 14.35 35.84
C ALA A 190 -17.12 15.12 34.61
N PHE A 191 -18.33 15.69 34.61
CA PHE A 191 -18.74 16.53 33.45
C PHE A 191 -19.40 17.88 33.75
N ALA A 192 -19.71 18.22 35.00
CA ALA A 192 -20.22 19.55 35.38
C ALA A 192 -19.13 20.65 35.51
N ARG A 193 -18.04 20.58 34.74
CA ARG A 193 -16.96 21.61 34.73
C ARG A 193 -16.63 22.19 33.35
N GLN A 194 -17.47 21.94 32.35
CA GLN A 194 -17.49 22.73 31.13
C GLN A 194 -18.93 23.19 30.95
N GLU A 195 -19.13 24.45 30.56
CA GLU A 195 -20.38 25.23 30.64
C GLU A 195 -20.66 25.80 32.05
N GLY A 196 -19.89 26.84 32.39
CA GLY A 196 -20.39 27.87 33.30
C GLY A 196 -21.29 28.81 32.52
N ILE A 197 -22.57 28.86 32.90
CA ILE A 197 -23.46 30.02 33.10
C ILE A 197 -24.54 29.55 34.08
#